data_AF-A0A943SLL5-F1
#
_entry.id   AF-A0A943SLL5-F1
#
_cell.length_a   1.000
_cell.length_b   1.000
_cell.length_c   1.000
_cell.angle_alpha   90.00
_cell.angle_beta   90.00
_cell.angle_gamma   90.00
#
_symmetry.space_group_name_H-M   'P 1'
#
loop_
_entity.id
_entity.type
_entity.pdbx_description
1 polymer ?
#
loop_
_entity_poly.entity_id
_entity_poly.type
_entity_poly.pdbx_seq_one_letter_code
_entity_poly.pdbx_strand_id
1 'polypeptide(L)'
;MQKKKMVIHCASGMENSGDEAILQVLLRRYAPEFEITVISLDPEKTLALHGQMGIRALGERDSACRQAIADCDVFILGGGGLLQ
;
A
#
# COMPACT_ATOMS: atom_id res chain seq x y z
N MET A 1 6.27 17.11 14.03
CA MET A 1 4.95 17.09 13.37
C MET A 1 4.57 15.64 13.15
N GLN A 2 3.33 15.25 13.42
CA GLN A 2 2.86 13.89 13.16
C GLN A 2 2.91 13.62 11.65
N LYS A 3 3.42 12.45 11.22
CA LYS A 3 3.37 12.07 9.80
C LYS A 3 1.90 11.93 9.37
N LYS A 4 1.58 12.37 8.16
CA LYS A 4 0.26 12.17 7.55
C LYS A 4 0.07 10.69 7.20
N LYS A 5 -1.17 10.20 7.26
CA LYS A 5 -1.52 8.81 6.96
C LYS A 5 -1.88 8.67 5.48
N MET A 6 -1.27 7.71 4.81
CA MET A 6 -1.57 7.38 3.41
C MET A 6 -1.99 5.92 3.30
N VAL A 7 -3.03 5.68 2.53
CA VAL A 7 -3.41 4.32 2.11
C VAL A 7 -3.14 4.18 0.62
N ILE A 8 -2.49 3.10 0.24
CA ILE A 8 -2.25 2.73 -1.16
C ILE A 8 -2.94 1.39 -1.40
N HIS A 9 -3.95 1.36 -2.27
CA HIS A 9 -4.53 0.10 -2.75
C HIS A 9 -3.88 -0.22 -4.10
N CYS A 10 -3.13 -1.31 -4.16
CA CYS A 10 -2.39 -1.74 -5.35
C CYS A 10 -2.59 -3.25 -5.51
N ALA A 11 -2.60 -3.78 -6.74
CA ALA A 11 -2.70 -5.22 -7.01
C ALA A 11 -1.41 -6.00 -6.62
N SER A 12 -0.71 -5.58 -5.57
CA SER A 12 0.52 -6.20 -5.07
C SER A 12 0.24 -7.46 -4.24
N GLY A 13 1.29 -8.23 -3.97
CA GLY A 13 1.21 -9.51 -3.26
C GLY A 13 0.98 -10.71 -4.18
N MET A 14 0.91 -10.52 -5.50
CA MET A 14 0.81 -11.63 -6.47
C MET A 14 2.09 -11.89 -7.25
N GLU A 15 3.20 -11.26 -6.87
CA GLU A 15 4.50 -11.36 -7.56
C GLU A 15 4.42 -10.89 -9.04
N ASN A 16 3.41 -10.08 -9.38
CA ASN A 16 3.33 -9.40 -10.65
C ASN A 16 4.40 -8.30 -10.69
N SER A 17 5.44 -8.48 -11.50
CA SER A 17 6.56 -7.55 -11.54
C SER A 17 6.18 -6.11 -11.91
N GLY A 18 5.10 -5.92 -12.68
CA GLY A 18 4.59 -4.59 -13.02
C GLY A 18 3.97 -3.89 -11.81
N ASP A 19 3.07 -4.58 -11.11
CA ASP A 19 2.39 -4.02 -9.93
C ASP A 19 3.36 -3.78 -8.78
N GLU A 20 4.29 -4.71 -8.56
CA GLU A 20 5.35 -4.54 -7.56
C GLU A 20 6.29 -3.38 -7.90
N ALA A 21 6.60 -3.15 -9.18
CA ALA A 21 7.39 -2.00 -9.61
C ALA A 21 6.64 -0.68 -9.37
N ILE A 22 5.33 -0.63 -9.66
CA ILE A 22 4.51 0.56 -9.40
C ILE A 22 4.48 0.85 -7.89
N LEU A 23 4.17 -0.16 -7.06
CA LEU A 23 4.16 -0.02 -5.61
C LEU A 23 5.52 0.45 -5.09
N GLN A 24 6.62 -0.16 -5.53
CA GLN A 24 7.98 0.20 -5.13
C GLN A 24 8.28 1.69 -5.40
N VAL A 25 7.87 2.22 -6.55
CA VAL A 25 8.07 3.63 -6.91
C VAL A 25 7.23 4.55 -6.01
N LEU A 26 5.96 4.23 -5.78
CA LEU A 26 5.08 4.99 -4.88
C LEU A 26 5.66 5.03 -3.46
N LEU A 27 6.07 3.88 -2.92
CA LEU A 27 6.65 3.80 -1.59
C LEU A 27 7.95 4.61 -1.48
N ARG A 28 8.83 4.56 -2.48
CA ARG A 28 10.09 5.34 -2.47
C ARG A 28 9.81 6.83 -2.45
N ARG A 29 8.77 7.26 -3.17
CA ARG A 29 8.39 8.67 -3.24
C ARG A 29 7.77 9.18 -1.95
N TYR A 30 6.92 8.39 -1.30
CA TYR A 30 6.02 8.87 -0.24
C TYR A 30 6.38 8.40 1.19
N ALA A 31 7.09 7.29 1.38
CA ALA A 31 7.44 6.78 2.72
C ALA A 31 8.23 7.78 3.61
N PRO A 32 9.08 8.69 3.07
CA PRO A 32 9.72 9.72 3.88
C PRO A 32 8.72 10.66 4.57
N GLU A 33 7.60 10.95 3.92
CA GLU A 33 6.63 11.99 4.33
C GLU A 33 5.38 11.40 5.01
N PHE A 34 5.02 10.15 4.67
CA PHE A 34 3.78 9.51 5.11
C PHE A 34 4.02 8.25 5.95
N GLU A 35 3.06 7.96 6.84
CA GLU A 35 2.84 6.62 7.38
C GLU A 35 1.96 5.85 6.39
N ILE A 36 2.51 4.82 5.75
CA ILE A 36 1.84 4.15 4.63
C ILE A 36 1.25 2.81 5.06
N THR A 37 -0.03 2.62 4.78
CA THR A 37 -0.69 1.32 4.77
C THR A 37 -0.99 0.90 3.34
N VAL A 38 -0.45 -0.25 2.93
CA VAL A 38 -0.73 -0.87 1.64
C VAL A 38 -1.89 -1.85 1.80
N ILE A 39 -2.92 -1.73 0.98
CA ILE A 39 -3.94 -2.77 0.83
C ILE A 39 -3.51 -3.62 -0.36
N SER A 40 -3.30 -4.92 -0.13
CA SER A 40 -2.77 -5.86 -1.11
C SER A 40 -3.51 -7.20 -1.09
N LEU A 41 -3.28 -8.02 -2.12
CA LEU A 41 -3.89 -9.35 -2.26
C LEU A 41 -3.26 -10.37 -1.29
N ASP A 42 -1.94 -10.24 -1.07
CA ASP A 42 -1.18 -11.02 -0.09
C ASP A 42 -0.26 -10.08 0.72
N PRO A 43 -0.65 -9.77 1.98
CA PRO A 43 0.12 -8.88 2.86
C PRO A 43 1.48 -9.44 3.22
N GLU A 44 1.61 -10.75 3.40
CA GLU A 44 2.87 -11.38 3.81
C GLU A 44 3.91 -11.24 2.70
N LYS A 45 3.51 -11.52 1.45
CA LYS A 45 4.38 -11.31 0.27
C LYS A 45 4.72 -9.84 0.07
N THR A 46 3.73 -8.95 0.25
CA THR A 46 3.95 -7.50 0.14
C THR A 46 4.99 -7.01 1.16
N LEU A 47 4.90 -7.48 2.41
CA LEU A 47 5.87 -7.15 3.46
C LEU A 47 7.24 -7.79 3.21
N ALA A 48 7.30 -8.99 2.66
CA ALA A 48 8.58 -9.62 2.30
C ALA A 48 9.38 -8.80 1.28
N LEU A 49 8.69 -8.18 0.31
CA LEU A 49 9.34 -7.35 -0.72
C LEU A 49 9.58 -5.90 -0.27
N HIS A 50 8.61 -5.28 0.39
CA HIS A 50 8.61 -3.83 0.64
C HIS A 50 8.68 -3.44 2.12
N GLY A 51 8.63 -4.39 3.05
CA GLY A 51 8.53 -4.13 4.49
C GLY A 51 9.69 -3.33 5.07
N GLN A 52 10.89 -3.41 4.47
CA GLN A 52 12.05 -2.61 4.88
C GLN A 52 11.85 -1.10 4.71
N MET A 53 10.80 -0.69 3.97
CA MET A 53 10.43 0.72 3.78
C MET A 53 9.53 1.26 4.91
N GLY A 54 9.25 0.45 5.94
CA GLY A 54 8.46 0.86 7.11
C GLY A 54 6.96 0.96 6.83
N ILE A 55 6.44 0.11 5.95
CA ILE A 55 5.02 0.07 5.60
C ILE A 55 4.23 -0.89 6.51
N ARG A 56 2.93 -0.65 6.62
CA ARG A 56 1.95 -1.67 7.02
C ARG A 56 1.34 -2.29 5.76
N ALA A 57 0.97 -3.57 5.80
CA ALA A 57 0.18 -4.22 4.77
C ALA A 57 -1.12 -4.79 5.36
N LEU A 58 -2.22 -4.70 4.61
CA LEU A 58 -3.54 -5.24 4.93
C LEU A 58 -4.06 -6.03 3.74
N GLY A 59 -4.76 -7.13 3.99
CA GLY A 59 -5.41 -7.90 2.92
C GLY A 59 -6.66 -7.19 2.45
N GLU A 60 -7.02 -7.27 1.17
CA GLU A 60 -8.22 -6.60 0.62
C GLU A 60 -9.53 -6.91 1.37
N ARG A 61 -9.62 -8.10 1.97
CA ARG A 61 -10.79 -8.56 2.73
C ARG A 61 -10.69 -8.29 4.23
N ASP A 62 -9.63 -7.64 4.68
CA ASP A 62 -9.46 -7.28 6.08
C ASP A 62 -10.46 -6.18 6.47
N SER A 63 -11.22 -6.43 7.53
CA SER A 63 -12.12 -5.43 8.13
C SER A 63 -11.42 -4.11 8.48
N ALA A 64 -10.12 -4.16 8.78
CA ALA A 64 -9.30 -3.01 9.09
C ALA A 64 -9.08 -2.06 7.89
N CYS A 65 -9.28 -2.52 6.65
CA CYS A 65 -9.17 -1.67 5.46
C CYS A 65 -10.15 -0.50 5.52
N ARG A 66 -11.40 -0.74 5.96
CA ARG A 66 -12.41 0.32 6.05
C ARG A 66 -11.97 1.43 7.01
N GLN A 67 -11.42 1.04 8.16
CA GLN A 67 -10.91 2.00 9.14
C GLN A 67 -9.66 2.73 8.61
N ALA A 68 -8.73 2.01 7.98
CA ALA A 68 -7.53 2.61 7.39
C ALA A 68 -7.89 3.67 6.33
N ILE A 69 -8.87 3.38 5.48
CA ILE A 69 -9.36 4.32 4.45
C ILE A 69 -10.06 5.52 5.11
N ALA A 70 -10.90 5.29 6.13
CA ALA A 70 -11.61 6.37 6.83
C ALA A 70 -10.65 7.32 7.57
N ASP A 71 -9.54 6.80 8.09
CA ASP A 71 -8.57 7.56 8.88
C ASP A 71 -7.42 8.18 8.06
N CYS A 72 -7.34 7.88 6.75
CA CYS A 72 -6.23 8.36 5.94
C CYS A 72 -6.42 9.82 5.50
N ASP A 73 -5.32 10.56 5.42
CA ASP A 73 -5.31 11.90 4.84
C ASP A 73 -5.29 11.85 3.30
N VAL A 74 -4.72 10.77 2.74
CA VAL A 74 -4.58 10.54 1.30
C VAL A 74 -4.82 9.08 0.99
N PHE A 75 -5.68 8.82 0.02
CA PHE A 75 -5.88 7.50 -0.58
C PHE A 75 -5.35 7.51 -2.02
N ILE A 76 -4.51 6.53 -2.35
CA ILE A 76 -4.00 6.30 -3.70
C ILE A 76 -4.55 4.97 -4.20
N LEU A 77 -5.24 5.02 -5.34
CA LEU A 77 -5.51 3.83 -6.14
C LEU A 77 -4.28 3.58 -7.03
N GLY A 78 -3.39 2.70 -6.57
CA GLY A 78 -2.03 2.48 -7.03
C GLY A 78 -1.86 1.85 -8.40
N GLY A 79 -2.92 1.73 -9.22
CA GLY A 79 -2.86 1.15 -10.56
C GLY A 79 -2.76 -0.39 -10.57
N GLY A 80 -2.40 -0.97 -11.72
CA GLY A 80 -2.22 -2.42 -11.85
C GLY A 80 -3.45 -3.22 -12.28
N GLY A 81 -4.32 -2.64 -13.09
CA GLY A 81 -5.55 -3.29 -13.55
C GLY A 81 -6.71 -3.25 -12.55
N LEU A 82 -6.55 -2.54 -11.41
CA LEU A 82 -7.61 -2.33 -10.42
C LEU A 82 -8.82 -1.55 -10.97
N LEU A 83 -8.63 -0.76 -12.02
CA LEU A 83 -9.67 0.00 -12.70
C LEU A 83 -9.37 0.02 -14.20
N GLN A 84 -10.28 -0.52 -15.00
CA GLN A 84 -10.22 -0.55 -16.47
C GLN A 84 -11.57 -0.14 -17.06
#